data_AF-A0A386B0A6-F1
#
_entry.id   AF-A0A386B0A6-F1
#
_cell.length_a   1.000
_cell.length_b   1.000
_cell.length_c   1.000
_cell.angle_alpha   90.00
_cell.angle_beta   90.00
_cell.angle_gamma   90.00
#
_symmetry.space_group_name_H-M   'P 1'
#
loop_
_entity.id
_entity.type
_entity.pdbx_description
1 polymer ?
#
loop_
_entity_poly.entity_id
_entity_poly.type
_entity_poly.pdbx_seq_one_letter_code
_entity_poly.pdbx_strand_id
1 'polypeptide(L)'
;MVFFTPTLEDAHNSIKGLKQFLISRGLTINEKKTKITDMEYESFKFVGYEFKKIIRRNRKIPRTYVSIPKKSIRSIKQRIREIPDDNKNTGISLRKSNQTLRGWANFYSHAFDKDLVYPNL
;
A
#
# COMPACT_ATOMS: atom_id res chain seq x y z
N MET A 1 -1.66 -3.55 -11.60
CA MET A 1 -1.28 -4.97 -11.69
C MET A 1 0.15 -5.12 -11.23
N VAL A 2 0.50 -6.26 -10.64
CA VAL A 2 1.87 -6.61 -10.21
C VAL A 2 2.13 -8.03 -10.69
N PHE A 3 3.33 -8.28 -11.22
CA PHE A 3 3.81 -9.63 -11.53
C PHE A 3 4.96 -9.93 -10.60
N PHE A 4 4.96 -11.14 -10.03
CA PHE A 4 6.10 -11.66 -9.29
C PHE A 4 6.83 -12.64 -10.19
N THR A 5 8.12 -12.40 -10.38
CA THR A 5 8.98 -13.24 -11.21
C THR A 5 10.21 -13.66 -10.41
N PRO A 6 10.76 -14.87 -10.63
CA PRO A 6 11.96 -15.31 -9.91
C PRO A 6 13.22 -14.54 -10.32
N THR A 7 13.32 -14.13 -11.59
CA THR A 7 14.50 -13.47 -12.14
C THR A 7 14.18 -12.12 -12.79
N LEU A 8 15.23 -11.32 -13.01
CA LEU A 8 15.15 -10.06 -13.77
C LEU A 8 14.81 -10.32 -15.25
N GLU A 9 15.32 -11.42 -15.82
CA GLU A 9 15.03 -11.83 -17.19
C GLU A 9 13.54 -12.13 -17.37
N ASP A 10 12.96 -12.90 -16.44
CA ASP A 10 11.52 -13.20 -16.43
C ASP A 10 10.67 -11.93 -16.29
N ALA A 11 11.14 -10.93 -15.54
CA ALA A 11 10.45 -9.64 -15.41
C ALA A 11 10.41 -8.90 -16.76
N HIS A 12 11.53 -8.86 -17.49
CA HIS A 12 11.60 -8.26 -18.82
C HIS A 12 10.72 -9.01 -19.84
N ASN A 13 10.75 -10.34 -19.81
CA ASN A 13 9.91 -11.18 -20.65
C ASN A 13 8.42 -10.97 -20.36
N SER A 14 8.04 -10.85 -19.08
CA SER A 14 6.66 -10.55 -18.67
C SER A 14 6.18 -9.20 -19.18
N ILE A 15 7.02 -8.16 -19.12
CA ILE A 15 6.69 -6.83 -19.67
C ILE A 15 6.52 -6.92 -21.20
N LYS A 16 7.41 -7.61 -21.91
CA LYS A 16 7.33 -7.78 -23.36
C LYS A 16 6.05 -8.50 -23.77
N GLY A 17 5.73 -9.61 -23.12
CA GLY A 17 4.49 -10.36 -23.36
C GLY A 17 3.24 -9.52 -23.07
N LEU A 18 3.24 -8.76 -21.96
CA LEU A 18 2.13 -7.87 -21.64
C LEU A 18 1.95 -6.76 -22.69
N LYS A 19 3.03 -6.15 -23.19
CA LYS A 19 2.95 -5.14 -24.25
C LYS A 19 2.27 -5.70 -25.49
N GLN A 20 2.69 -6.88 -25.95
CA GLN A 20 2.09 -7.55 -27.10
C GLN A 20 0.60 -7.87 -26.87
N PHE A 21 0.27 -8.39 -25.69
CA PHE A 21 -1.10 -8.70 -25.30
C PHE A 21 -2.02 -7.45 -25.31
N LEU A 22 -1.52 -6.32 -24.81
CA LEU A 22 -2.28 -5.07 -24.74
C LEU A 22 -2.41 -4.37 -26.09
N ILE A 23 -1.36 -4.37 -26.92
CA ILE A 23 -1.38 -3.74 -28.25
C ILE A 23 -2.46 -4.35 -29.13
N SER A 24 -2.61 -5.69 -29.11
CA SER A 24 -3.70 -6.37 -29.85
C SER A 24 -5.11 -5.96 -29.40
N ARG A 25 -5.23 -5.27 -28.26
CA ARG A 25 -6.49 -4.77 -27.67
C ARG A 25 -6.58 -3.25 -27.69
N GLY A 26 -5.70 -2.55 -28.42
CA GLY A 26 -5.68 -1.09 -28.49
C GLY A 26 -5.23 -0.40 -27.19
N LEU A 27 -4.54 -1.12 -26.30
CA LEU A 27 -4.02 -0.58 -25.05
C LEU A 27 -2.48 -0.51 -25.09
N THR A 28 -1.91 0.45 -24.37
CA THR A 28 -0.46 0.61 -24.24
C THR A 28 -0.04 0.70 -22.78
N ILE A 29 1.22 0.35 -22.50
CA ILE A 29 1.80 0.47 -21.17
C ILE A 29 2.27 1.91 -20.96
N ASN A 30 1.98 2.46 -19.78
CA ASN A 30 2.58 3.72 -19.35
C ASN A 30 3.99 3.48 -18.77
N GLU A 31 5.02 3.65 -19.59
CA GLU A 31 6.42 3.40 -19.21
C GLU A 31 6.85 4.22 -17.98
N LYS A 32 6.31 5.44 -17.78
CA LYS A 32 6.63 6.27 -16.60
C LYS A 32 6.09 5.69 -15.29
N LYS A 33 5.04 4.87 -15.36
CA LYS A 33 4.39 4.26 -14.18
C LYS A 33 4.76 2.79 -13.99
N THR A 34 5.41 2.17 -14.98
CA THR A 34 5.88 0.79 -14.92
C THR A 34 7.31 0.77 -14.41
N LYS A 35 7.59 -0.10 -13.45
CA LYS A 35 8.94 -0.31 -12.93
C LYS A 35 9.14 -1.78 -12.58
N ILE A 36 10.38 -2.24 -12.72
CA ILE A 36 10.84 -3.49 -12.12
C ILE A 36 11.40 -3.11 -10.74
N THR A 37 11.18 -3.96 -9.73
CA THR A 37 11.65 -3.73 -8.37
C THR A 37 12.21 -5.03 -7.83
N ASP A 38 13.48 -5.01 -7.42
CA ASP A 38 14.10 -6.15 -6.76
C ASP A 38 13.64 -6.17 -5.29
N MET A 39 12.78 -7.14 -4.96
CA MET A 39 12.20 -7.27 -3.64
C MET A 39 13.19 -7.70 -2.55
N GLU A 40 14.39 -8.17 -2.90
CA GLU A 40 15.41 -8.50 -1.89
C GLU A 40 15.97 -7.24 -1.22
N TYR A 41 16.06 -6.16 -1.99
CA TYR A 41 16.65 -4.89 -1.55
C TYR A 41 15.61 -3.80 -1.34
N GLU A 42 14.52 -3.80 -2.11
CA GLU A 42 13.54 -2.71 -2.14
C GLU A 42 12.12 -3.14 -1.73
N SER A 43 11.33 -2.19 -1.24
CA SER A 43 9.88 -2.34 -1.08
C SER A 43 9.14 -1.82 -2.31
N PHE A 44 7.91 -2.29 -2.52
CA PHE A 44 7.01 -1.69 -3.50
C PHE A 44 5.64 -1.41 -2.88
N LYS A 45 4.88 -0.53 -3.52
CA LYS A 45 3.54 -0.12 -3.06
C LYS A 45 2.49 -0.58 -4.04
N PHE A 46 1.43 -1.19 -3.53
CA PHE A 46 0.31 -1.67 -4.34
C PHE A 46 -0.98 -1.65 -3.53
N VAL A 47 -2.07 -1.15 -4.14
CA VAL A 47 -3.42 -1.08 -3.55
C VAL A 47 -3.41 -0.50 -2.12
N GLY A 48 -2.70 0.61 -1.91
CA GLY A 48 -2.65 1.29 -0.62
C GLY A 48 -1.75 0.64 0.43
N TYR A 49 -1.10 -0.48 0.13
CA TYR A 49 -0.15 -1.18 0.99
C TYR A 49 1.29 -1.03 0.51
N GLU A 50 2.25 -1.24 1.42
CA GLU A 50 3.67 -1.36 1.13
C GLU A 50 4.13 -2.79 1.44
N PHE A 51 4.78 -3.43 0.47
CA PHE A 51 5.25 -4.80 0.54
C PHE A 51 6.76 -4.82 0.66
N LYS A 52 7.30 -5.51 1.66
CA LYS A 52 8.74 -5.63 1.89
C LYS A 52 9.13 -7.06 2.23
N LYS A 53 10.09 -7.63 1.51
CA LYS A 53 10.70 -8.91 1.90
C LYS A 53 11.63 -8.67 3.08
N ILE A 54 11.51 -9.48 4.13
CA ILE A 54 12.41 -9.45 5.28
C ILE A 54 12.98 -10.85 5.48
N ILE A 55 14.31 -10.91 5.43
CA ILE A 55 15.09 -12.10 5.76
C ILE A 55 15.58 -11.89 7.20
N ARG A 56 15.00 -12.60 8.18
CA ARG A 56 15.50 -12.52 9.55
C ARG A 56 16.76 -13.36 9.66
N ARG A 57 17.84 -12.80 10.23
CA ARG A 57 19.15 -13.45 10.39
C ARG A 57 19.09 -14.86 11.02
N ASN A 58 18.09 -15.13 11.86
CA ASN A 58 17.89 -16.42 12.55
C ASN A 58 16.74 -17.28 11.98
N ARG A 59 16.11 -16.90 10.86
CA ARG A 59 15.08 -17.71 10.20
C ARG A 59 15.44 -17.89 8.74
N LYS A 60 15.66 -19.15 8.33
CA LYS A 60 15.93 -19.53 6.93
C LYS A 60 14.75 -19.25 5.97
N ILE A 61 13.56 -18.92 6.49
CA ILE A 61 12.36 -18.69 5.69
C ILE A 61 12.12 -17.17 5.54
N PRO A 62 12.26 -16.60 4.32
CA PRO A 62 11.92 -15.21 4.06
C PRO A 62 10.43 -14.97 4.33
N ARG A 63 10.10 -13.85 4.98
CA ARG A 63 8.71 -13.41 5.17
C ARG A 63 8.48 -12.10 4.45
N THR A 64 7.31 -11.94 3.84
CA THR A 64 6.86 -10.67 3.28
C THR A 64 6.02 -9.94 4.31
N TYR A 65 6.41 -8.71 4.61
CA TYR A 65 5.65 -7.81 5.47
C TYR A 65 4.78 -6.92 4.58
N VAL A 66 3.51 -6.81 4.95
CA VAL A 66 2.52 -5.95 4.29
C VAL A 66 2.20 -4.83 5.27
N SER A 67 2.71 -3.62 5.03
CA SER A 67 2.62 -2.50 5.97
C SER A 67 1.83 -1.32 5.39
N ILE A 68 1.46 -0.39 6.27
CA ILE A 68 0.81 0.87 5.89
C ILE A 68 1.88 1.85 5.36
N PRO A 69 1.75 2.36 4.12
CA PRO A 69 2.68 3.35 3.61
C PRO A 69 2.70 4.62 4.47
N LYS A 70 3.88 5.17 4.76
CA LYS A 70 4.03 6.43 5.53
C LYS A 70 3.18 7.59 4.96
N LYS A 71 3.02 7.65 3.63
CA LYS A 71 2.19 8.65 2.96
C LYS A 71 0.70 8.50 3.30
N SER A 72 0.21 7.27 3.41
CA SER A 72 -1.17 6.98 3.82
C SER A 72 -1.41 7.42 5.27
N ILE A 73 -0.46 7.18 6.17
CA ILE A 73 -0.53 7.65 7.57
C ILE A 73 -0.58 9.18 7.64
N ARG A 74 0.25 9.88 6.84
CA ARG A 74 0.22 11.35 6.78
C ARG A 74 -1.11 11.86 6.24
N SER A 75 -1.65 11.21 5.21
CA SER A 75 -2.92 11.59 4.59
C SER A 75 -4.11 11.46 5.54
N ILE A 76 -4.20 10.37 6.32
CA ILE A 76 -5.29 10.22 7.30
C ILE A 76 -5.18 11.26 8.42
N LYS A 77 -3.97 11.55 8.91
CA LYS A 77 -3.72 12.59 9.92
C LYS A 77 -4.14 13.97 9.41
N GLN A 78 -3.82 14.28 8.16
CA GLN A 78 -4.23 15.53 7.54
C GLN A 78 -5.75 15.61 7.41
N ARG A 79 -6.40 14.54 6.92
CA ARG A 79 -7.86 14.50 6.77
C ARG A 79 -8.62 14.72 8.08
N ILE A 80 -8.09 14.20 9.19
CA ILE A 80 -8.68 14.43 10.52
C ILE A 80 -8.49 15.88 10.96
N ARG A 81 -7.32 16.48 10.72
CA ARG A 81 -7.05 17.89 11.06
C ARG A 81 -7.90 18.87 10.26
N GLU A 82 -8.31 18.49 9.05
CA GLU A 82 -9.20 19.28 8.20
C GLU A 82 -10.66 19.25 8.66
N ILE A 83 -11.03 18.36 9.60
CA ILE A 83 -12.36 18.36 10.20
C ILE A 83 -12.42 19.56 11.17
N PRO A 84 -13.34 20.52 10.95
CA PRO A 84 -13.42 21.72 11.77
C PRO A 84 -13.66 21.37 13.24
N ASP A 85 -12.86 21.97 14.12
CA ASP A 85 -13.08 21.90 15.56
C ASP A 85 -14.03 23.03 15.97
N ASP A 86 -15.32 22.77 15.82
CA ASP A 86 -16.37 23.69 16.23
C ASP A 86 -16.87 23.28 17.62
N ASN A 87 -16.50 24.07 18.63
CA ASN A 87 -16.90 23.89 20.02
C ASN A 87 -18.43 23.88 20.21
N LYS A 88 -19.21 24.45 19.28
CA LYS A 88 -20.68 24.38 19.32
C LYS A 88 -21.23 23.07 18.74
N ASN A 89 -20.44 22.38 17.91
CA ASN A 89 -20.84 21.20 17.15
C ASN A 89 -19.88 20.01 17.34
N THR A 90 -19.20 19.91 18.49
CA THR A 90 -18.19 18.89 18.79
C THR A 90 -18.68 17.47 18.50
N GLY A 91 -19.96 17.17 18.76
CA GLY A 91 -20.54 15.86 18.45
C GLY A 91 -20.54 15.52 16.96
N ILE A 92 -20.77 16.50 16.08
CA ILE A 92 -20.73 16.31 14.62
C ILE A 92 -19.29 16.09 14.16
N SER A 93 -18.33 16.88 14.66
CA SER A 93 -16.91 16.73 14.34
C SER A 93 -16.37 15.37 14.82
N LEU A 94 -16.71 14.95 16.05
CA LEU A 94 -16.36 13.65 16.59
C LEU A 94 -16.94 12.50 15.75
N ARG A 95 -18.21 12.61 15.34
CA ARG A 95 -18.86 11.59 14.49
C ARG A 95 -18.15 11.47 13.13
N LYS A 96 -17.81 12.59 12.49
CA LYS A 96 -17.06 12.61 11.21
C LYS A 96 -15.67 12.01 11.35
N SER A 97 -14.95 12.35 12.42
CA SER A 97 -13.63 11.79 12.73
C SER A 97 -13.72 10.28 12.93
N ASN A 98 -14.65 9.81 13.75
CA ASN A 98 -14.86 8.39 14.01
C ASN A 98 -15.25 7.61 12.75
N GLN A 99 -16.14 8.15 11.90
CA GLN A 99 -16.50 7.51 10.64
C GLN A 99 -15.29 7.35 9.71
N THR A 100 -14.46 8.40 9.60
CA THR A 100 -13.25 8.40 8.77
C THR A 100 -12.23 7.40 9.30
N LEU A 101 -11.98 7.40 10.61
CA LEU A 101 -11.07 6.48 11.27
C LEU A 101 -11.53 5.02 11.15
N ARG A 102 -12.82 4.72 11.36
CA ARG A 102 -13.36 3.36 11.23
C ARG A 102 -13.12 2.78 9.84
N GLY A 103 -13.42 3.53 8.78
CA GLY A 103 -13.18 3.08 7.41
C GLY A 103 -11.70 2.82 7.15
N TRP A 104 -10.84 3.73 7.61
CA TRP A 104 -9.39 3.59 7.48
C TRP A 104 -8.84 2.38 8.22
N ALA A 105 -9.32 2.16 9.44
CA ALA A 105 -8.90 1.08 10.32
C ALA A 105 -9.34 -0.29 9.77
N ASN A 106 -10.56 -0.40 9.26
CA ASN A 106 -11.04 -1.59 8.58
C ASN A 106 -10.21 -1.90 7.34
N PHE A 107 -9.90 -0.88 6.52
CA PHE A 107 -9.10 -1.06 5.31
C PHE A 107 -7.70 -1.60 5.61
N TYR A 108 -7.07 -1.18 6.71
CA TYR A 108 -5.71 -1.57 7.11
C TYR A 108 -5.64 -2.67 8.19
N SER A 109 -6.76 -3.35 8.47
CA SER A 109 -6.87 -4.37 9.52
C SER A 109 -5.92 -5.58 9.36
N HIS A 110 -5.41 -5.82 8.15
CA HIS A 110 -4.45 -6.89 7.85
C HIS A 110 -3.01 -6.40 7.71
N ALA A 111 -2.74 -5.11 7.93
CA ALA A 111 -1.37 -4.59 7.92
C ALA A 111 -0.57 -5.15 9.10
N PHE A 112 0.71 -5.41 8.88
CA PHE A 112 1.66 -5.83 9.91
C PHE A 112 1.77 -4.79 11.04
N ASP A 113 1.69 -3.51 10.69
CA ASP A 113 1.78 -2.35 11.58
C ASP A 113 0.39 -1.76 11.89
N LYS A 114 -0.67 -2.58 11.84
CA LYS A 114 -2.05 -2.17 12.17
C LYS A 114 -2.22 -1.63 13.59
N ASP A 115 -1.32 -1.96 14.52
CA ASP A 115 -1.38 -1.45 15.89
C ASP A 115 -1.10 0.06 15.95
N LEU A 116 -0.49 0.64 14.90
CA LEU A 116 -0.42 2.10 14.71
C LEU A 116 -1.80 2.72 14.50
N VAL A 117 -2.77 1.91 14.11
CA VAL A 117 -4.17 2.28 13.84
C VAL A 117 -5.06 1.94 15.03
N TYR A 118 -4.79 0.82 15.69
CA TYR A 118 -5.50 0.32 16.85
C TYR A 118 -4.55 0.14 18.06
N PRO A 119 -4.00 1.23 18.64
CA PRO A 119 -3.24 1.08 19.88
C PRO A 119 -4.22 0.74 21.01
N ASN A 120 -4.26 -0.54 21.39
CA ASN A 120 -5.04 -1.11 22.51
C ASN A 120 -6.57 -1.14 22.33
N LEU A 121 -7.05 -1.99 21.40
CA LEU A 121 -8.34 -2.67 21.55
C LEU A 121 -8.12 -4.08 22.13
#